data_AF-A0A955TI68-F1
#
_entry.id   AF-A0A955TI68-F1
#
_cell.length_a   1.000
_cell.length_b   1.000
_cell.length_c   1.000
_cell.angle_alpha   90.00
_cell.angle_beta   90.00
_cell.angle_gamma   90.00
#
_symmetry.space_group_name_H-M   'P 1'
#
loop_
_entity.id
_entity.type
_entity.pdbx_description
1 polymer ?
#
loop_
_entity_poly.entity_id
_entity_poly.type
_entity_poly.pdbx_seq_one_letter_code
_entity_poly.pdbx_strand_id
1 'polypeptide(L)'
;MKTTELKIELIDEPELCFGHDQKATFAKDGLLWFGPIDDVQKPTTMRVGFVGSPKGMHFYQSWVKQINLPILGAKDAAHHMPFPGFEAIFSTQWPEKPVCALTVAEKKLLETIHIKDRHQAIYNTVTLFENEIRRYINEEDSGVDLWFVVIPEDVHTYGRPQSRVPGSIAGAAPAKMNTKLAKKLGAEPSLFEEDNSLAEIYHYELNFHNQLKARLLDTKAVVQVVRETTLAPEAFIVNGRETRRLQDKASVAWNLCTTAYFKASGRPWRLANVRPGVCYVGLVFKQDETSHDTRNACCGAQMFLDSGDGVVFFFFLRPRYSSDTGEFHIPREKAQVIAEKVVEAYCRDHGHPPSELFIHGTTRLNRDEWQGFCDGVPDGTNIVSIQIRNEGRLKLYSSNDHPLARGMYL
;
A
#
# COMPACT_ATOMS: atom_id res chain seq x y z
N MET A 1 29.09 -33.66 26.43
CA MET A 1 28.21 -32.86 25.56
C MET A 1 27.82 -31.62 26.34
N LYS A 2 28.18 -30.42 25.86
CA LYS A 2 27.63 -29.18 26.44
C LYS A 2 26.19 -29.09 25.98
N THR A 3 25.24 -29.28 26.88
CA THR A 3 23.84 -28.96 26.63
C THR A 3 23.78 -27.44 26.50
N THR A 4 23.61 -26.94 25.28
CA THR A 4 23.37 -25.51 25.08
C THR A 4 21.95 -25.25 25.59
N GLU A 5 21.81 -24.68 26.78
CA GLU A 5 20.52 -24.22 27.28
C GLU A 5 20.03 -23.09 26.37
N LEU A 6 18.92 -23.35 25.70
CA LEU A 6 18.22 -22.39 24.87
C LEU A 6 17.35 -21.53 25.78
N LYS A 7 17.75 -20.28 25.98
CA LYS A 7 17.03 -19.33 26.85
C LYS A 7 16.08 -18.51 26.00
N ILE A 8 14.80 -18.54 26.35
CA ILE A 8 13.78 -17.69 25.72
C ILE A 8 13.76 -16.36 26.48
N GLU A 9 13.82 -15.27 25.73
CA GLU A 9 13.79 -13.90 26.26
C GLU A 9 12.61 -13.13 25.65
N LEU A 10 12.24 -12.01 26.28
CA LEU A 10 11.11 -11.17 25.88
C LEU A 10 11.61 -9.76 25.57
N ILE A 11 11.27 -9.25 24.40
CA ILE A 11 11.40 -7.84 24.05
C ILE A 11 10.09 -7.15 24.42
N ASP A 12 10.18 -6.07 25.19
CA ASP A 12 9.02 -5.26 25.56
C ASP A 12 8.34 -4.65 24.33
N GLU A 13 7.01 -4.45 24.42
CA GLU A 13 6.25 -3.82 23.34
C GLU A 13 6.76 -2.38 23.11
N PRO A 14 6.99 -1.99 21.84
CA PRO A 14 7.48 -0.66 21.53
C PRO A 14 6.43 0.40 21.86
N GLU A 15 6.88 1.50 22.45
CA GLU A 15 6.04 2.67 22.68
C GLU A 15 5.80 3.44 21.37
N LEU A 16 4.57 3.91 21.19
CA LEU A 16 4.17 4.83 20.13
C LEU A 16 4.00 6.22 20.71
N CYS A 17 4.29 7.25 19.92
CA CYS A 17 4.14 8.66 20.26
C CYS A 17 3.00 9.30 19.45
N PHE A 18 2.20 10.11 20.13
CA PHE A 18 0.95 10.72 19.67
C PHE A 18 0.99 12.25 19.83
N GLY A 19 -0.18 12.91 19.76
CA GLY A 19 -0.31 14.33 20.06
C GLY A 19 0.31 14.72 21.41
N HIS A 20 0.86 15.93 21.48
CA HIS A 20 1.52 16.46 22.68
C HIS A 20 2.67 15.59 23.22
N ASP A 21 3.35 14.86 22.33
CA ASP A 21 4.45 13.94 22.62
C ASP A 21 4.12 12.87 23.68
N GLN A 22 2.84 12.54 23.83
CA GLN A 22 2.38 11.51 24.75
C GLN A 22 2.63 10.11 24.19
N LYS A 23 2.86 9.15 25.08
CA LYS A 23 3.20 7.77 24.71
C LYS A 23 2.10 6.79 25.08
N ALA A 24 1.89 5.79 24.22
CA ALA A 24 1.06 4.63 24.52
C ALA A 24 1.55 3.39 23.76
N THR A 25 1.33 2.21 24.31
CA THR A 25 1.67 0.93 23.68
C THR A 25 0.67 0.54 22.57
N PHE A 26 -0.59 0.96 22.71
CA PHE A 26 -1.67 0.62 21.78
C PHE A 26 -2.09 1.84 20.94
N ALA A 27 -2.08 1.67 19.62
CA ALA A 27 -2.38 2.72 18.66
C ALA A 27 -3.76 3.39 18.87
N LYS A 28 -4.79 2.59 19.10
CA LYS A 28 -6.16 3.10 19.26
C LYS A 28 -6.34 3.84 20.59
N ASP A 29 -5.71 3.38 21.67
CA ASP A 29 -5.76 4.06 22.99
C ASP A 29 -5.05 5.41 22.91
N GLY A 30 -3.85 5.42 22.31
CA GLY A 30 -3.10 6.66 22.13
C GLY A 30 -3.85 7.69 21.28
N LEU A 31 -4.46 7.26 20.17
CA LEU A 31 -5.32 8.15 19.37
C LEU A 31 -6.55 8.64 20.14
N LEU A 32 -7.17 7.78 20.95
CA LEU A 32 -8.35 8.14 21.73
C LEU A 32 -8.05 9.19 22.81
N TRP A 33 -6.90 9.05 23.49
CA TRP A 33 -6.55 9.90 24.62
C TRP A 33 -5.79 11.15 24.23
N PHE A 34 -4.92 11.04 23.22
CA PHE A 34 -3.96 12.09 22.88
C PHE A 34 -4.14 12.65 21.47
N GLY A 35 -4.97 12.02 20.63
CA GLY A 35 -5.14 12.40 19.23
C GLY A 35 -3.89 12.12 18.37
N PRO A 36 -3.92 12.49 17.09
CA PRO A 36 -2.79 12.34 16.19
C PRO A 36 -1.65 13.31 16.55
N ILE A 37 -0.48 13.10 15.94
CA ILE A 37 0.64 14.03 16.04
C ILE A 37 0.18 15.42 15.57
N ASP A 38 0.49 16.44 16.35
CA ASP A 38 0.13 17.83 16.07
C ASP A 38 1.31 18.49 15.36
N ASP A 39 1.23 18.56 14.04
CA ASP A 39 2.27 19.11 13.17
C ASP A 39 1.68 20.03 12.10
N VAL A 40 2.56 20.66 11.30
CA VAL A 40 2.15 21.54 10.20
C VAL A 40 1.39 20.79 9.09
N GLN A 41 1.57 19.47 9.00
CA GLN A 41 0.95 18.64 7.96
C GLN A 41 -0.47 18.19 8.33
N LYS A 42 -0.86 18.29 9.60
CA LYS A 42 -2.19 17.94 10.09
C LYS A 42 -3.26 18.73 9.33
N PRO A 43 -4.14 18.05 8.57
CA PRO A 43 -5.21 18.73 7.86
C PRO A 43 -6.25 19.25 8.84
N THR A 44 -6.73 20.48 8.68
CA THR A 44 -7.93 20.96 9.42
C THR A 44 -9.19 20.28 8.89
N THR A 45 -9.23 20.03 7.59
CA THR A 45 -10.34 19.39 6.89
C THR A 45 -9.81 18.47 5.81
N MET A 46 -10.36 17.27 5.73
CA MET A 46 -10.02 16.29 4.70
C MET A 46 -10.49 16.78 3.32
N ARG A 47 -9.55 17.11 2.42
CA ARG A 47 -9.85 17.47 1.02
C ARG A 47 -9.96 16.22 0.16
N VAL A 48 -11.11 15.54 0.25
CA VAL A 48 -11.35 14.28 -0.46
C VAL A 48 -12.05 14.54 -1.80
N GLY A 49 -11.52 13.95 -2.88
CA GLY A 49 -12.20 13.84 -4.18
C GLY A 49 -12.84 12.47 -4.33
N PHE A 50 -14.10 12.40 -4.70
CA PHE A 50 -14.82 11.14 -4.91
C PHE A 50 -14.81 10.75 -6.39
N VAL A 51 -14.59 9.46 -6.67
CA VAL A 51 -14.80 8.88 -8.01
C VAL A 51 -15.51 7.54 -7.90
N GLY A 52 -16.62 7.36 -8.61
CA GLY A 52 -17.40 6.13 -8.53
C GLY A 52 -18.75 6.21 -9.24
N SER A 53 -19.59 5.22 -9.02
CA SER A 53 -20.97 5.26 -9.52
C SER A 53 -21.83 6.26 -8.74
N PRO A 54 -22.95 6.77 -9.28
CA PRO A 54 -23.91 7.57 -8.50
C PRO A 54 -24.41 6.85 -7.24
N LYS A 55 -24.56 5.52 -7.33
CA LYS A 55 -24.90 4.66 -6.18
C LYS A 55 -23.78 4.62 -5.14
N GLY A 56 -22.53 4.48 -5.59
CA GLY A 56 -21.33 4.54 -4.75
C GLY A 56 -21.19 5.88 -4.02
N MET A 57 -21.60 6.98 -4.65
CA MET A 57 -21.62 8.31 -4.04
C MET A 57 -22.59 8.37 -2.85
N HIS A 58 -23.78 7.79 -3.01
CA HIS A 58 -24.75 7.69 -1.91
C HIS A 58 -24.20 6.87 -0.74
N PHE A 59 -23.53 5.74 -1.02
CA PHE A 59 -22.89 4.94 0.03
C PHE A 59 -21.75 5.70 0.71
N TYR A 60 -20.94 6.45 -0.04
CA TYR A 60 -19.90 7.30 0.51
C TYR A 60 -20.48 8.33 1.49
N GLN A 61 -21.50 9.10 1.07
CA GLN A 61 -22.11 10.13 1.92
C GLN A 61 -22.71 9.53 3.20
N SER A 62 -23.45 8.43 3.08
CA SER A 62 -24.03 7.72 4.23
C SER A 62 -22.94 7.22 5.18
N TRP A 63 -21.86 6.65 4.64
CA TRP A 63 -20.76 6.14 5.43
C TRP A 63 -19.98 7.27 6.14
N VAL A 64 -19.69 8.37 5.46
CA VAL A 64 -19.04 9.55 6.07
C VAL A 64 -19.87 10.09 7.24
N LYS A 65 -21.19 10.18 7.06
CA LYS A 65 -22.11 10.58 8.13
C LYS A 65 -22.05 9.63 9.33
N GLN A 66 -21.93 8.32 9.09
CA GLN A 66 -21.82 7.32 10.15
C GLN A 66 -20.49 7.43 10.91
N ILE A 67 -19.36 7.60 10.22
CA ILE A 67 -18.05 7.72 10.88
C ILE A 67 -17.87 9.07 11.60
N ASN A 68 -18.65 10.10 11.28
CA ASN A 68 -18.64 11.33 12.06
C ASN A 68 -19.41 11.20 13.39
N LEU A 69 -20.08 10.08 13.63
CA LEU A 69 -20.81 9.78 14.86
C LEU A 69 -20.19 8.59 15.61
N PRO A 70 -20.50 8.43 16.91
CA PRO A 70 -20.04 7.28 17.68
C PRO A 70 -20.56 5.95 17.11
N ILE A 71 -19.66 5.02 16.84
CA ILE A 71 -19.95 3.63 16.43
C ILE A 71 -19.55 2.69 17.57
N LEU A 72 -20.52 1.93 18.07
CA LEU A 72 -20.29 0.98 19.16
C LEU A 72 -19.44 -0.21 18.71
N GLY A 73 -18.57 -0.68 19.60
CA GLY A 73 -17.86 -1.93 19.42
C GLY A 73 -18.82 -3.13 19.48
N ALA A 74 -18.58 -4.15 18.65
CA ALA A 74 -19.47 -5.31 18.59
C ALA A 74 -19.37 -6.24 19.81
N LYS A 75 -18.24 -6.21 20.53
CA LYS A 75 -17.96 -7.07 21.69
C LYS A 75 -17.08 -6.31 22.69
N ASP A 76 -17.23 -6.64 23.95
CA ASP A 76 -16.31 -6.20 25.01
C ASP A 76 -15.03 -7.04 24.96
N ALA A 77 -14.11 -6.65 24.08
CA ALA A 77 -12.83 -7.32 23.85
C ALA A 77 -11.79 -6.28 23.45
N ALA A 78 -10.52 -6.49 23.85
CA ALA A 78 -9.44 -5.50 23.77
C ALA A 78 -9.21 -4.86 22.38
N HIS A 79 -9.58 -5.53 21.29
CA HIS A 79 -9.42 -5.00 19.93
C HIS A 79 -10.71 -4.44 19.29
N HIS A 80 -11.86 -4.64 19.94
CA HIS A 80 -13.19 -4.22 19.49
C HIS A 80 -13.63 -2.92 20.17
N MET A 81 -12.74 -1.93 20.18
CA MET A 81 -13.03 -0.63 20.77
C MET A 81 -14.07 0.16 19.97
N PRO A 82 -14.96 0.90 20.65
CA PRO A 82 -15.85 1.83 19.97
C PRO A 82 -15.05 2.86 19.17
N PHE A 83 -15.67 3.42 18.15
CA PHE A 83 -15.11 4.50 17.35
C PHE A 83 -15.89 5.78 17.67
N PRO A 84 -15.35 6.70 18.48
CA PRO A 84 -16.09 7.90 18.93
C PRO A 84 -16.58 8.83 17.81
N GLY A 85 -15.90 8.81 16.66
CA GLY A 85 -16.15 9.67 15.52
C GLY A 85 -14.84 10.17 14.93
N PHE A 86 -14.83 10.44 13.62
CA PHE A 86 -13.61 10.85 12.92
C PHE A 86 -13.03 12.16 13.47
N GLU A 87 -13.87 13.20 13.56
CA GLU A 87 -13.45 14.50 14.07
C GLU A 87 -13.00 14.44 15.53
N ALA A 88 -13.65 13.63 16.36
CA ALA A 88 -13.30 13.44 17.76
C ALA A 88 -11.90 12.81 17.95
N ILE A 89 -11.51 11.90 17.06
CA ILE A 89 -10.21 11.21 17.15
C ILE A 89 -9.10 12.05 16.51
N PHE A 90 -9.33 12.57 15.30
CA PHE A 90 -8.28 13.20 14.50
C PHE A 90 -8.22 14.72 14.64
N SER A 91 -9.16 15.34 15.37
CA SER A 91 -9.34 16.80 15.42
C SER A 91 -9.38 17.43 14.02
N THR A 92 -9.96 16.69 13.08
CA THR A 92 -9.98 16.99 11.64
C THR A 92 -11.38 16.72 11.12
N GLN A 93 -11.92 17.63 10.32
CA GLN A 93 -13.25 17.44 9.74
C GLN A 93 -13.19 16.52 8.51
N TRP A 94 -14.11 15.56 8.44
CA TRP A 94 -14.38 14.81 7.22
C TRP A 94 -15.75 15.24 6.65
N PRO A 95 -15.79 16.10 5.64
CA PRO A 95 -17.04 16.60 5.08
C PRO A 95 -17.84 15.50 4.38
N GLU A 96 -19.16 15.46 4.60
CA GLU A 96 -20.07 14.56 3.86
C GLU A 96 -20.06 14.85 2.35
N LYS A 97 -19.87 16.12 1.98
CA LYS A 97 -19.70 16.55 0.59
C LYS A 97 -18.20 16.59 0.26
N PRO A 98 -17.71 15.73 -0.65
CA PRO A 98 -16.33 15.79 -1.11
C PRO A 98 -16.09 17.09 -1.88
N VAL A 99 -14.83 17.47 -2.05
CA VAL A 99 -14.41 18.64 -2.84
C VAL A 99 -14.95 18.54 -4.27
N CYS A 100 -14.88 17.35 -4.84
CA CYS A 100 -15.48 17.03 -6.12
C CYS A 100 -16.08 15.61 -6.10
N ALA A 101 -17.13 15.41 -6.88
CA ALA A 101 -17.79 14.11 -7.04
C ALA A 101 -17.85 13.75 -8.52
N LEU A 102 -16.91 12.92 -8.98
CA LEU A 102 -16.79 12.49 -10.35
C LEU A 102 -17.53 11.16 -10.53
N THR A 103 -18.67 11.21 -11.23
CA THR A 103 -19.53 10.03 -11.37
C THR A 103 -19.33 9.31 -12.70
N VAL A 104 -19.13 8.00 -12.65
CA VAL A 104 -19.07 7.11 -13.81
C VAL A 104 -20.37 6.31 -13.90
N ALA A 105 -20.99 6.25 -15.08
CA ALA A 105 -22.24 5.52 -15.27
C ALA A 105 -22.05 4.01 -15.01
N GLU A 106 -22.90 3.43 -14.16
CA GLU A 106 -22.83 2.02 -13.76
C GLU A 106 -22.92 1.06 -14.95
N LYS A 107 -23.80 1.38 -15.91
CA LYS A 107 -23.91 0.63 -17.17
C LYS A 107 -22.57 0.54 -17.92
N LYS A 108 -21.82 1.64 -18.01
CA LYS A 108 -20.52 1.66 -18.70
C LYS A 108 -19.48 0.82 -17.95
N LEU A 109 -19.47 0.88 -16.61
CA LEU A 109 -18.58 0.07 -15.78
C LEU A 109 -18.80 -1.43 -16.00
N LEU A 110 -20.07 -1.86 -16.03
CA LEU A 110 -20.43 -3.25 -16.28
C LEU A 110 -20.08 -3.67 -17.72
N GLU A 111 -20.37 -2.83 -18.71
CA GLU A 111 -20.03 -3.08 -20.11
C GLU A 111 -18.52 -3.26 -20.31
N THR A 112 -17.67 -2.45 -19.68
CA THR A 112 -16.21 -2.55 -19.82
C THR A 112 -15.64 -3.73 -19.04
N ILE A 113 -16.06 -3.97 -17.79
CA ILE A 113 -15.45 -5.02 -16.97
C ILE A 113 -15.86 -6.44 -17.39
N HIS A 114 -17.02 -6.57 -18.02
CA HIS A 114 -17.51 -7.85 -18.54
C HIS A 114 -16.94 -8.21 -19.92
N ILE A 115 -16.04 -7.41 -20.49
CA ILE A 115 -15.33 -7.77 -21.71
C ILE A 115 -14.58 -9.10 -21.50
N LYS A 116 -14.71 -10.02 -22.47
CA LYS A 116 -14.09 -11.36 -22.41
C LYS A 116 -12.56 -11.30 -22.36
N ASP A 117 -11.94 -10.40 -23.13
CA ASP A 117 -10.50 -10.16 -23.06
C ASP A 117 -10.17 -9.36 -21.78
N ARG A 118 -9.37 -9.96 -20.90
CA ARG A 118 -9.14 -9.42 -19.56
C ARG A 118 -8.22 -8.21 -19.55
N HIS A 119 -7.27 -8.11 -20.49
CA HIS A 119 -6.40 -6.93 -20.59
C HIS A 119 -7.25 -5.74 -21.04
N GLN A 120 -8.06 -5.90 -22.08
CA GLN A 120 -8.95 -4.86 -22.56
C GLN A 120 -10.03 -4.51 -21.52
N ALA A 121 -10.60 -5.49 -20.83
CA ALA A 121 -11.63 -5.27 -19.80
C ALA A 121 -11.13 -4.36 -18.67
N ILE A 122 -10.00 -4.73 -18.06
CA ILE A 122 -9.45 -4.01 -16.91
C ILE A 122 -8.91 -2.66 -17.38
N TYR A 123 -8.17 -2.60 -18.49
CA TYR A 123 -7.64 -1.36 -19.04
C TYR A 123 -8.75 -0.33 -19.32
N ASN A 124 -9.81 -0.72 -20.03
CA ASN A 124 -10.92 0.16 -20.35
C ASN A 124 -11.65 0.61 -19.09
N THR A 125 -11.85 -0.29 -18.12
CA THR A 125 -12.51 0.06 -16.86
C THR A 125 -11.65 1.04 -16.05
N VAL A 126 -10.33 0.83 -15.96
CA VAL A 126 -9.41 1.76 -15.28
C VAL A 126 -9.39 3.13 -15.95
N THR A 127 -9.36 3.17 -17.29
CA THR A 127 -9.40 4.41 -18.07
C THR A 127 -10.62 5.27 -17.72
N LEU A 128 -11.78 4.66 -17.41
CA LEU A 128 -12.98 5.42 -16.99
C LEU A 128 -12.76 6.22 -15.70
N PHE A 129 -12.01 5.68 -14.74
CA PHE A 129 -11.71 6.38 -13.48
C PHE A 129 -10.55 7.35 -13.63
N GLU A 130 -9.48 6.92 -14.30
CA GLU A 130 -8.28 7.71 -14.49
C GLU A 130 -8.57 8.99 -15.30
N ASN A 131 -9.33 8.89 -16.40
CA ASN A 131 -9.63 10.06 -17.23
C ASN A 131 -10.35 11.15 -16.45
N GLU A 132 -11.30 10.77 -15.59
CA GLU A 132 -12.02 11.72 -14.74
C GLU A 132 -11.08 12.39 -13.73
N ILE A 133 -10.21 11.61 -13.07
CA ILE A 133 -9.22 12.14 -12.11
C ILE A 133 -8.25 13.10 -12.81
N ARG A 134 -7.69 12.68 -13.96
CA ARG A 134 -6.75 13.50 -14.74
C ARG A 134 -7.40 14.76 -15.26
N ARG A 135 -8.64 14.67 -15.77
CA ARG A 135 -9.40 15.83 -16.22
C ARG A 135 -9.50 16.86 -15.11
N TYR A 136 -9.94 16.43 -13.92
CA TYR A 136 -10.07 17.33 -12.77
C TYR A 136 -8.73 17.94 -12.35
N ILE A 137 -7.66 17.14 -12.25
CA ILE A 137 -6.33 17.64 -11.85
C ILE A 137 -5.78 18.68 -12.86
N ASN A 138 -6.10 18.54 -14.14
CA ASN A 138 -5.60 19.43 -15.18
C ASN A 138 -6.46 20.68 -15.41
N GLU A 139 -7.77 20.58 -15.19
CA GLU A 139 -8.74 21.65 -15.48
C GLU A 139 -9.09 22.50 -14.25
N GLU A 140 -8.99 21.94 -13.04
CA GLU A 140 -9.47 22.57 -11.81
C GLU A 140 -8.31 22.90 -10.85
N ASP A 141 -8.34 24.10 -10.27
CA ASP A 141 -7.32 24.55 -9.31
C ASP A 141 -7.54 24.04 -7.87
N SER A 142 -8.67 23.38 -7.62
CA SER A 142 -9.06 22.91 -6.28
C SER A 142 -8.25 21.68 -5.86
N GLY A 143 -7.35 21.86 -4.89
CA GLY A 143 -6.50 20.79 -4.37
C GLY A 143 -7.27 19.64 -3.70
N VAL A 144 -6.97 18.41 -4.11
CA VAL A 144 -7.47 17.15 -3.52
C VAL A 144 -6.29 16.40 -2.90
N ASP A 145 -6.37 16.09 -1.61
CA ASP A 145 -5.33 15.34 -0.89
C ASP A 145 -5.50 13.83 -1.04
N LEU A 146 -6.75 13.37 -1.16
CA LEU A 146 -7.08 11.96 -1.26
C LEU A 146 -8.23 11.73 -2.25
N TRP A 147 -7.96 10.90 -3.26
CA TRP A 147 -8.98 10.37 -4.15
C TRP A 147 -9.58 9.09 -3.57
N PHE A 148 -10.86 9.18 -3.20
CA PHE A 148 -11.65 8.08 -2.66
C PHE A 148 -12.42 7.41 -3.80
N VAL A 149 -11.88 6.31 -4.30
CA VAL A 149 -12.39 5.61 -5.47
C VAL A 149 -13.30 4.46 -5.03
N VAL A 150 -14.61 4.64 -5.18
CA VAL A 150 -15.61 3.64 -4.78
C VAL A 150 -15.98 2.77 -5.96
N ILE A 151 -15.66 1.48 -5.86
CA ILE A 151 -15.87 0.50 -6.93
C ILE A 151 -17.02 -0.46 -6.63
N PRO A 152 -17.86 -0.77 -7.65
CA PRO A 152 -18.82 -1.85 -7.56
C PRO A 152 -18.17 -3.22 -7.34
N GLU A 153 -18.95 -4.16 -6.83
CA GLU A 153 -18.48 -5.53 -6.56
C GLU A 153 -18.05 -6.29 -7.80
N ASP A 154 -18.66 -6.04 -8.96
CA ASP A 154 -18.25 -6.64 -10.23
C ASP A 154 -16.87 -6.14 -10.66
N VAL A 155 -16.59 -4.84 -10.49
CA VAL A 155 -15.26 -4.26 -10.77
C VAL A 155 -14.19 -4.87 -9.88
N HIS A 156 -14.49 -5.08 -8.59
CA HIS A 156 -13.57 -5.80 -7.70
C HIS A 156 -13.42 -7.28 -8.10
N THR A 157 -14.53 -7.98 -8.35
CA THR A 157 -14.54 -9.43 -8.59
C THR A 157 -13.81 -9.78 -9.89
N TYR A 158 -14.17 -9.10 -10.98
CA TYR A 158 -13.61 -9.22 -12.31
C TYR A 158 -12.46 -8.23 -12.56
N GLY A 159 -11.92 -7.58 -11.53
CA GLY A 159 -10.71 -6.76 -11.63
C GLY A 159 -9.46 -7.48 -11.15
N ARG A 160 -9.57 -8.75 -10.74
CA ARG A 160 -8.47 -9.53 -10.15
C ARG A 160 -7.74 -10.41 -11.18
N PRO A 161 -6.44 -10.69 -11.01
CA PRO A 161 -5.62 -11.41 -12.00
C PRO A 161 -6.19 -12.76 -12.46
N GLN A 162 -6.71 -13.55 -11.52
CA GLN A 162 -7.20 -14.91 -11.80
C GLN A 162 -8.72 -14.97 -12.04
N SER A 163 -9.40 -13.82 -12.13
CA SER A 163 -10.85 -13.78 -12.33
C SER A 163 -11.23 -14.00 -13.78
N ARG A 164 -12.36 -14.67 -13.99
CA ARG A 164 -12.95 -14.95 -15.30
C ARG A 164 -14.41 -14.51 -15.32
N VAL A 165 -14.79 -13.82 -16.38
CA VAL A 165 -16.18 -13.42 -16.61
C VAL A 165 -16.96 -14.64 -17.14
N PRO A 166 -18.10 -15.01 -16.52
CA PRO A 166 -18.96 -16.07 -17.02
C PRO A 166 -19.42 -15.81 -18.45
N GLY A 167 -19.48 -16.86 -19.28
CA GLY A 167 -19.87 -16.73 -20.69
C GLY A 167 -21.27 -16.19 -20.93
N SER A 168 -22.17 -16.30 -19.94
CA SER A 168 -23.54 -15.76 -19.99
C SER A 168 -23.59 -14.24 -19.96
N ILE A 169 -22.59 -13.58 -19.37
CA ILE A 169 -22.51 -12.12 -19.23
C ILE A 169 -21.33 -11.50 -19.99
N ALA A 170 -20.45 -12.34 -20.54
CA ALA A 170 -19.23 -11.88 -21.20
C ALA A 170 -19.52 -11.15 -22.52
N GLY A 171 -19.16 -9.87 -22.58
CA GLY A 171 -19.20 -9.07 -23.80
C GLY A 171 -18.08 -9.43 -24.77
N ALA A 172 -18.30 -9.18 -26.05
CA ALA A 172 -17.26 -9.31 -27.07
C ALA A 172 -16.15 -8.27 -26.82
N ALA A 173 -14.90 -8.65 -27.11
CA ALA A 173 -13.78 -7.71 -27.07
C ALA A 173 -13.93 -6.69 -28.21
N PRO A 174 -13.72 -5.38 -27.94
CA PRO A 174 -13.82 -4.35 -28.96
C PRO A 174 -12.76 -4.52 -30.06
N ALA A 175 -11.58 -5.05 -29.74
CA ALA A 175 -10.52 -5.33 -30.69
C ALA A 175 -10.05 -6.79 -30.62
N LYS A 176 -9.66 -7.34 -31.78
CA LYS A 176 -9.06 -8.68 -31.88
C LYS A 176 -7.57 -8.60 -31.55
N MET A 177 -7.22 -8.87 -30.31
CA MET A 177 -5.83 -8.94 -29.86
C MET A 177 -5.66 -10.11 -28.89
N ASN A 178 -4.43 -10.56 -28.69
CA ASN A 178 -4.09 -11.54 -27.66
C ASN A 178 -2.65 -11.34 -27.19
N THR A 179 -2.29 -11.95 -26.06
CA THR A 179 -0.96 -11.81 -25.45
C THR A 179 0.19 -12.23 -26.37
N LYS A 180 0.00 -13.22 -27.26
CA LYS A 180 1.06 -13.64 -28.19
C LYS A 180 1.30 -12.59 -29.27
N LEU A 181 0.21 -12.06 -29.84
CA LEU A 181 0.27 -11.03 -30.87
C LEU A 181 0.84 -9.72 -30.30
N ALA A 182 0.37 -9.28 -29.13
CA ALA A 182 0.88 -8.08 -28.48
C ALA A 182 2.39 -8.20 -28.16
N LYS A 183 2.86 -9.37 -27.70
CA LYS A 183 4.29 -9.62 -27.52
C LYS A 183 5.09 -9.52 -28.82
N LYS A 184 4.55 -10.05 -29.93
CA LYS A 184 5.20 -9.92 -31.24
C LYS A 184 5.30 -8.46 -31.66
N LEU A 185 4.22 -7.71 -31.51
CA LEU A 185 4.15 -6.28 -31.85
C LEU A 185 5.10 -5.41 -31.00
N GLY A 186 5.36 -5.80 -29.75
CA GLY A 186 6.37 -5.13 -28.92
C GLY A 186 7.82 -5.30 -29.41
N ALA A 187 8.14 -6.40 -30.09
CA ALA A 187 9.46 -6.65 -30.67
C ALA A 187 9.56 -6.12 -32.11
N GLU A 188 8.48 -6.27 -32.87
CA GLU A 188 8.35 -5.85 -34.27
C GLU A 188 7.07 -5.01 -34.40
N PRO A 189 7.18 -3.67 -34.27
CA PRO A 189 6.03 -2.79 -34.38
C PRO A 189 5.31 -2.97 -35.72
N SER A 190 3.97 -2.95 -35.69
CA SER A 190 3.13 -2.91 -36.88
C SER A 190 3.34 -1.59 -37.62
N LEU A 191 3.10 -1.61 -38.93
CA LEU A 191 3.00 -0.38 -39.73
C LEU A 191 1.71 0.41 -39.41
N PHE A 192 0.73 -0.24 -38.78
CA PHE A 192 -0.50 0.40 -38.29
C PHE A 192 -0.35 0.80 -36.84
N GLU A 193 -0.51 2.09 -36.55
CA GLU A 193 -0.35 2.64 -35.20
C GLU A 193 -1.40 2.08 -34.22
N GLU A 194 -2.61 1.79 -34.72
CA GLU A 194 -3.69 1.25 -33.90
C GLU A 194 -3.34 -0.12 -33.32
N ASP A 195 -2.64 -0.97 -34.09
CA ASP A 195 -2.19 -2.28 -33.62
C ASP A 195 -1.16 -2.14 -32.48
N ASN A 196 -0.26 -1.16 -32.61
CA ASN A 196 0.78 -0.89 -31.62
C ASN A 196 0.15 -0.37 -30.32
N SER A 197 -0.76 0.60 -30.39
CA SER A 197 -1.50 1.10 -29.22
C SER A 197 -2.33 0.00 -28.55
N LEU A 198 -2.94 -0.90 -29.33
CA LEU A 198 -3.65 -2.06 -28.78
C LEU A 198 -2.71 -3.07 -28.10
N ALA A 199 -1.48 -3.23 -28.59
CA ALA A 199 -0.48 -4.08 -27.96
C ALA A 199 -0.02 -3.52 -26.60
N GLU A 200 0.07 -2.19 -26.46
CA GLU A 200 0.45 -1.53 -25.21
C GLU A 200 -0.48 -1.89 -24.04
N ILE A 201 -1.77 -2.09 -24.32
CA ILE A 201 -2.77 -2.53 -23.33
C ILE A 201 -2.33 -3.83 -22.62
N TYR A 202 -1.61 -4.71 -23.33
CA TYR A 202 -1.17 -6.01 -22.81
C TYR A 202 0.10 -5.93 -21.97
N HIS A 203 0.76 -4.77 -21.89
CA HIS A 203 1.86 -4.54 -20.96
C HIS A 203 1.39 -4.27 -19.53
N TYR A 204 0.11 -3.91 -19.35
CA TYR A 204 -0.45 -3.67 -18.03
C TYR A 204 -0.77 -4.95 -17.27
N GLU A 205 -0.58 -4.91 -15.95
CA GLU A 205 -0.95 -5.97 -15.02
C GLU A 205 -2.48 -6.18 -15.00
N LEU A 206 -2.92 -7.43 -14.89
CA LEU A 206 -4.34 -7.82 -14.80
C LEU A 206 -4.94 -7.57 -13.41
N ASN A 207 -4.70 -6.40 -12.82
CA ASN A 207 -5.22 -6.02 -11.52
C ASN A 207 -5.71 -4.57 -11.56
N PHE A 208 -7.02 -4.36 -11.45
CA PHE A 208 -7.64 -3.03 -11.48
C PHE A 208 -6.97 -2.06 -10.48
N HIS A 209 -6.77 -2.50 -9.24
CA HIS A 209 -6.21 -1.66 -8.19
C HIS A 209 -4.75 -1.26 -8.49
N ASN A 210 -3.92 -2.22 -8.92
CA ASN A 210 -2.52 -1.95 -9.21
C ASN A 210 -2.37 -1.09 -10.47
N GLN A 211 -3.16 -1.40 -11.51
CA GLN A 211 -3.15 -0.65 -12.76
C GLN A 211 -3.61 0.79 -12.57
N LEU A 212 -4.70 1.03 -11.83
CA LEU A 212 -5.18 2.39 -11.52
C LEU A 212 -4.12 3.20 -10.78
N LYS A 213 -3.47 2.60 -9.77
CA LYS A 213 -2.40 3.29 -9.04
C LYS A 213 -1.20 3.58 -9.93
N ALA A 214 -0.72 2.59 -10.69
CA ALA A 214 0.43 2.73 -11.58
C ALA A 214 0.21 3.83 -12.62
N ARG A 215 -1.00 3.87 -13.22
CA ARG A 215 -1.38 4.88 -14.21
C ARG A 215 -1.58 6.28 -13.64
N LEU A 216 -1.64 6.46 -12.32
CA LEU A 216 -1.79 7.77 -11.68
C LEU A 216 -0.51 8.24 -10.97
N LEU A 217 0.59 7.47 -11.00
CA LEU A 217 1.83 7.80 -10.31
C LEU A 217 2.44 9.12 -10.78
N ASP A 218 2.36 9.43 -12.07
CA ASP A 218 2.85 10.67 -12.69
C ASP A 218 2.07 11.91 -12.22
N THR A 219 0.79 11.75 -11.92
CA THR A 219 -0.08 12.84 -11.43
C THR A 219 0.11 13.16 -9.96
N LYS A 220 0.85 12.32 -9.22
CA LYS A 220 0.97 12.36 -7.75
C LYS A 220 -0.37 12.23 -7.00
N ALA A 221 -1.43 11.79 -7.67
CA ALA A 221 -2.72 11.58 -7.05
C ALA A 221 -2.67 10.43 -6.03
N VAL A 222 -2.96 10.72 -4.77
CA VAL A 222 -3.05 9.70 -3.73
C VAL A 222 -4.43 9.04 -3.79
N VAL A 223 -4.47 7.72 -4.00
CA VAL A 223 -5.73 6.97 -4.20
C VAL A 223 -5.99 5.99 -3.06
N GLN A 224 -7.25 5.94 -2.61
CA GLN A 224 -7.81 4.90 -1.77
C GLN A 224 -8.99 4.23 -2.49
N VAL A 225 -8.78 3.01 -2.96
CA VAL A 225 -9.85 2.21 -3.57
C VAL A 225 -10.66 1.54 -2.47
N VAL A 226 -11.98 1.68 -2.52
CA VAL A 226 -12.92 1.13 -1.55
C VAL A 226 -14.06 0.43 -2.29
N ARG A 227 -14.50 -0.70 -1.76
CA ARG A 227 -15.63 -1.46 -2.29
C ARG A 227 -16.95 -0.92 -1.75
N GLU A 228 -18.01 -0.91 -2.55
CA GLU A 228 -19.35 -0.57 -2.08
C GLU A 228 -19.78 -1.43 -0.88
N THR A 229 -19.45 -2.73 -0.88
CA THR A 229 -19.74 -3.63 0.27
C THR A 229 -19.00 -3.26 1.54
N THR A 230 -17.88 -2.53 1.48
CA THR A 230 -17.18 -2.05 2.68
C THR A 230 -17.96 -0.89 3.33
N LEU A 231 -18.59 -0.04 2.52
CA LEU A 231 -19.28 1.18 2.99
C LEU A 231 -20.71 0.89 3.44
N ALA A 232 -21.40 0.00 2.73
CA ALA A 232 -22.81 -0.34 2.98
C ALA A 232 -23.05 -1.85 2.84
N PRO A 233 -22.46 -2.71 3.70
CA PRO A 233 -22.62 -4.17 3.62
C PRO A 233 -24.09 -4.61 3.66
N GLU A 234 -24.93 -3.89 4.40
CA GLU A 234 -26.38 -4.14 4.51
C GLU A 234 -27.15 -4.00 3.18
N ALA A 235 -26.59 -3.27 2.21
CA ALA A 235 -27.19 -3.13 0.87
C ALA A 235 -26.90 -4.34 -0.03
N PHE A 236 -26.04 -5.27 0.40
CA PHE A 236 -25.60 -6.43 -0.38
C PHE A 236 -25.90 -7.73 0.36
N ILE A 237 -27.18 -8.08 0.45
CA ILE A 237 -27.67 -9.29 1.11
C ILE A 237 -28.15 -10.30 0.05
N VAL A 238 -27.63 -11.52 0.12
CA VAL A 238 -28.06 -12.66 -0.70
C VAL A 238 -28.43 -13.81 0.23
N ASN A 239 -29.61 -14.39 0.04
CA ASN A 239 -30.13 -15.48 0.88
C ASN A 239 -30.13 -15.14 2.39
N GLY A 240 -30.49 -13.90 2.73
CA GLY A 240 -30.58 -13.43 4.12
C GLY A 240 -29.23 -13.23 4.82
N ARG A 241 -28.10 -13.26 4.08
CA ARG A 241 -26.76 -12.99 4.61
C ARG A 241 -26.03 -11.96 3.76
N GLU A 242 -25.18 -11.16 4.39
CA GLU A 242 -24.27 -10.27 3.67
C GLU A 242 -23.39 -11.07 2.71
N THR A 243 -23.18 -10.56 1.50
CA THR A 243 -22.36 -11.22 0.46
C THR A 243 -20.89 -11.34 0.87
N ARG A 244 -20.45 -10.52 1.82
CA ARG A 244 -19.07 -10.47 2.31
C ARG A 244 -19.07 -10.31 3.82
N ARG A 245 -18.32 -11.18 4.51
CA ARG A 245 -18.05 -11.05 5.95
C ARG A 245 -17.00 -9.98 6.20
N LEU A 246 -17.39 -8.92 6.90
CA LEU A 246 -16.49 -7.86 7.37
C LEU A 246 -16.12 -8.05 8.85
N GLN A 247 -15.14 -7.27 9.30
CA GLN A 247 -14.98 -6.96 10.71
C GLN A 247 -16.17 -6.11 11.19
N ASP A 248 -16.30 -5.92 12.50
CA ASP A 248 -17.33 -5.03 13.03
C ASP A 248 -17.16 -3.59 12.52
N LYS A 249 -18.26 -2.82 12.54
CA LYS A 249 -18.30 -1.46 11.98
C LYS A 249 -17.25 -0.52 12.60
N ALA A 250 -17.02 -0.61 13.91
CA ALA A 250 -16.01 0.22 14.59
C ALA A 250 -14.60 -0.14 14.12
N SER A 251 -14.27 -1.43 14.02
CA SER A 251 -12.98 -1.87 13.46
C SER A 251 -12.76 -1.43 12.01
N VAL A 252 -13.79 -1.50 11.16
CA VAL A 252 -13.72 -1.00 9.78
C VAL A 252 -13.48 0.51 9.78
N ALA A 253 -14.18 1.27 10.63
CA ALA A 253 -14.00 2.71 10.78
C ALA A 253 -12.57 3.05 11.24
N TRP A 254 -12.06 2.42 12.30
CA TRP A 254 -10.69 2.60 12.77
C TRP A 254 -9.66 2.39 11.66
N ASN A 255 -9.76 1.30 10.90
CA ASN A 255 -8.79 0.96 9.87
C ASN A 255 -8.85 1.92 8.68
N LEU A 256 -10.05 2.18 8.15
CA LEU A 256 -10.21 2.99 6.94
C LEU A 256 -9.97 4.48 7.22
N CYS A 257 -10.42 4.98 8.37
CA CYS A 257 -10.21 6.37 8.78
C CYS A 257 -8.74 6.67 9.05
N THR A 258 -8.04 5.80 9.80
CA THR A 258 -6.60 5.98 10.06
C THR A 258 -5.79 5.97 8.77
N THR A 259 -6.12 5.05 7.84
CA THR A 259 -5.46 4.98 6.53
C THR A 259 -5.74 6.23 5.69
N ALA A 260 -6.99 6.70 5.68
CA ALA A 260 -7.37 7.88 4.92
C ALA A 260 -6.70 9.14 5.47
N TYR A 261 -6.69 9.32 6.80
CA TYR A 261 -6.00 10.41 7.48
C TYR A 261 -4.50 10.42 7.14
N PHE A 262 -3.84 9.26 7.19
CA PHE A 262 -2.42 9.15 6.80
C PHE A 262 -2.18 9.54 5.34
N LYS A 263 -3.06 9.11 4.44
CA LYS A 263 -2.94 9.42 3.02
C LYS A 263 -3.24 10.88 2.68
N ALA A 264 -4.02 11.56 3.50
CA ALA A 264 -4.25 13.00 3.41
C ALA A 264 -3.19 13.80 4.19
N SER A 265 -1.97 13.26 4.29
CA SER A 265 -0.80 13.87 4.93
C SER A 265 -0.85 14.02 6.47
N GLY A 266 -1.91 13.58 7.14
CA GLY A 266 -1.93 13.54 8.60
C GLY A 266 -1.03 12.45 9.16
N ARG A 267 -0.44 12.62 10.35
CA ARG A 267 0.36 11.58 11.01
C ARG A 267 -0.36 11.02 12.24
N PRO A 268 -0.97 9.81 12.17
CA PRO A 268 -1.69 9.24 13.31
C PRO A 268 -0.81 9.05 14.55
N TRP A 269 0.39 8.50 14.38
CA TRP A 269 1.37 8.26 15.44
C TRP A 269 2.73 7.95 14.81
N ARG A 270 3.78 7.95 15.63
CA ARG A 270 5.15 7.54 15.25
C ARG A 270 5.75 6.62 16.33
N LEU A 271 6.88 5.99 16.07
CA LEU A 271 7.61 5.27 17.12
C LEU A 271 8.14 6.28 18.14
N ALA A 272 7.95 6.02 19.44
CA ALA A 272 8.35 6.96 20.48
C ALA A 272 9.87 6.99 20.69
N ASN A 273 10.52 5.83 20.59
CA ASN A 273 11.91 5.63 21.00
C ASN A 273 12.76 5.12 19.82
N VAL A 274 12.97 5.98 18.81
CA VAL A 274 13.92 5.69 17.73
C VAL A 274 15.34 6.02 18.20
N ARG A 275 16.30 5.14 17.92
CA ARG A 275 17.70 5.32 18.36
C ARG A 275 18.34 6.52 17.63
N PRO A 276 18.88 7.51 18.37
CA PRO A 276 19.58 8.64 17.75
C PRO A 276 20.77 8.17 16.92
N GLY A 277 21.01 8.79 15.77
CA GLY A 277 22.14 8.45 14.89
C GLY A 277 21.99 7.13 14.13
N VAL A 278 20.82 6.47 14.17
CA VAL A 278 20.59 5.20 13.48
C VAL A 278 19.65 5.40 12.29
N CYS A 279 20.04 4.87 11.13
CA CYS A 279 19.24 4.87 9.91
C CYS A 279 18.79 3.45 9.55
N TYR A 280 17.51 3.27 9.24
CA TYR A 280 16.94 1.97 8.84
C TYR A 280 16.53 2.01 7.37
N VAL A 281 16.98 1.04 6.59
CA VAL A 281 16.66 0.90 5.16
C VAL A 281 16.09 -0.48 4.89
N GLY A 282 14.90 -0.54 4.29
CA GLY A 282 14.31 -1.77 3.76
C GLY A 282 14.64 -1.94 2.27
N LEU A 283 15.12 -3.12 1.89
CA LEU A 283 15.30 -3.54 0.50
C LEU A 283 14.19 -4.51 0.10
N VAL A 284 13.53 -4.23 -1.03
CA VAL A 284 12.47 -5.07 -1.59
C VAL A 284 12.75 -5.34 -3.06
N PHE A 285 12.69 -6.61 -3.44
CA PHE A 285 12.81 -7.05 -4.82
C PHE A 285 11.42 -7.43 -5.36
N LYS A 286 11.08 -6.95 -6.56
CA LYS A 286 9.86 -7.34 -7.27
C LYS A 286 10.22 -7.78 -8.68
N GLN A 287 9.91 -9.03 -9.01
CA GLN A 287 10.14 -9.57 -10.34
C GLN A 287 9.34 -8.82 -11.40
N ASP A 288 9.97 -8.58 -12.55
CA ASP A 288 9.32 -7.97 -13.70
C ASP A 288 8.58 -9.05 -14.50
N GLU A 289 7.25 -9.10 -14.34
CA GLU A 289 6.39 -10.05 -15.04
C GLU A 289 6.18 -9.70 -16.52
N THR A 290 6.58 -8.50 -16.96
CA THR A 290 6.46 -8.05 -18.36
C THR A 290 7.65 -8.51 -19.21
N SER A 291 8.79 -8.78 -18.59
CA SER A 291 10.01 -9.24 -19.23
C SER A 291 9.94 -10.71 -19.70
N HIS A 292 10.54 -11.01 -20.85
CA HIS A 292 10.76 -12.39 -21.32
C HIS A 292 11.71 -13.19 -20.42
N ASP A 293 12.59 -12.49 -19.72
CA ASP A 293 13.54 -13.08 -18.80
C ASP A 293 13.00 -12.96 -17.37
N THR A 294 12.70 -14.12 -16.75
CA THR A 294 12.27 -14.21 -15.36
C THR A 294 13.35 -13.74 -14.37
N ARG A 295 14.58 -13.53 -14.84
CA ARG A 295 15.69 -13.01 -14.05
C ARG A 295 15.67 -11.49 -13.91
N ASN A 296 14.78 -10.79 -14.62
CA ASN A 296 14.61 -9.35 -14.45
C ASN A 296 13.70 -9.05 -13.25
N ALA A 297 14.15 -8.18 -12.37
CA ALA A 297 13.39 -7.68 -11.23
C ALA A 297 13.74 -6.21 -10.99
N CYS A 298 12.91 -5.47 -10.27
CA CYS A 298 13.25 -4.15 -9.76
C CYS A 298 13.60 -4.26 -8.27
N CYS A 299 14.50 -3.40 -7.81
CA CYS A 299 14.80 -3.25 -6.40
C CYS A 299 14.40 -1.84 -5.93
N GLY A 300 13.58 -1.81 -4.88
CA GLY A 300 13.22 -0.59 -4.18
C GLY A 300 13.94 -0.56 -2.83
N ALA A 301 14.49 0.60 -2.48
CA ALA A 301 15.04 0.87 -1.17
C ALA A 301 14.16 1.92 -0.47
N GLN A 302 13.76 1.65 0.77
CA GLN A 302 12.98 2.59 1.57
C GLN A 302 13.74 2.91 2.85
N MET A 303 14.10 4.17 3.03
CA MET A 303 14.65 4.70 4.28
C MET A 303 13.50 5.06 5.22
N PHE A 304 13.62 4.71 6.50
CA PHE A 304 12.66 5.06 7.55
C PHE A 304 13.29 6.09 8.48
N LEU A 305 12.62 7.22 8.68
CA LEU A 305 13.05 8.31 9.54
C LEU A 305 12.36 8.24 10.91
N ASP A 306 12.91 8.94 11.89
CA ASP A 306 12.37 9.04 13.26
C ASP A 306 11.01 9.79 13.33
N SER A 307 10.76 10.65 12.35
CA SER A 307 9.51 11.39 12.16
C SER A 307 8.31 10.49 11.84
N GLY A 308 8.54 9.21 11.52
CA GLY A 308 7.54 8.27 11.03
C GLY A 308 7.35 8.32 9.50
N ASP A 309 7.99 9.28 8.82
CA ASP A 309 8.02 9.35 7.37
C ASP A 309 9.10 8.42 6.80
N GLY A 310 8.93 8.04 5.53
CA GLY A 310 9.93 7.25 4.81
C GLY A 310 10.28 7.86 3.47
N VAL A 311 11.56 7.86 3.12
CA VAL A 311 12.04 8.26 1.81
C VAL A 311 12.21 6.99 0.96
N VAL A 312 11.45 6.91 -0.14
CA VAL A 312 11.52 5.77 -1.06
C VAL A 312 12.42 6.13 -2.25
N PHE A 313 13.41 5.28 -2.49
CA PHE A 313 14.28 5.33 -3.64
C PHE A 313 13.97 4.15 -4.57
N PHE A 314 13.44 4.46 -5.75
CA PHE A 314 13.28 3.48 -6.81
C PHE A 314 14.53 3.42 -7.67
N PHE A 315 15.08 2.21 -7.80
CA PHE A 315 16.16 1.95 -8.73
C PHE A 315 15.68 0.94 -9.75
N PHE A 316 15.59 1.36 -11.01
CA PHE A 316 15.40 0.42 -12.11
C PHE A 316 16.71 -0.35 -12.29
N LEU A 317 16.76 -1.53 -11.69
CA LEU A 317 17.94 -2.38 -11.65
C LEU A 317 17.67 -3.61 -12.50
N ARG A 318 18.75 -4.19 -13.06
CA ARG A 318 18.74 -5.58 -13.50
C ARG A 318 19.48 -6.39 -12.42
N PRO A 319 18.83 -6.71 -11.29
CA PRO A 319 19.43 -7.55 -10.29
C PRO A 319 19.75 -8.91 -10.91
N ARG A 320 20.85 -9.52 -10.48
CA ARG A 320 21.19 -10.87 -10.90
C ARG A 320 20.32 -11.83 -10.11
N TYR A 321 19.56 -12.65 -10.82
CA TYR A 321 18.88 -13.79 -10.24
C TYR A 321 19.88 -14.92 -9.97
N SER A 322 19.91 -15.40 -8.73
CA SER A 322 20.63 -16.61 -8.33
C SER A 322 19.71 -17.81 -8.52
N SER A 323 20.04 -18.70 -9.46
CA SER A 323 19.28 -19.93 -9.69
C SER A 323 19.32 -20.90 -8.50
N ASP A 324 20.38 -20.82 -7.70
CA ASP A 324 20.66 -21.77 -6.62
C ASP A 324 19.87 -21.43 -5.36
N THR A 325 19.67 -20.14 -5.10
CA THR A 325 18.94 -19.64 -3.92
C THR A 325 17.54 -19.13 -4.25
N GLY A 326 17.27 -18.85 -5.53
CA GLY A 326 16.03 -18.19 -5.96
C GLY A 326 15.97 -16.71 -5.57
N GLU A 327 17.11 -16.12 -5.18
CA GLU A 327 17.20 -14.75 -4.66
C GLU A 327 17.70 -13.78 -5.74
N PHE A 328 17.29 -12.51 -5.62
CA PHE A 328 17.77 -11.42 -6.45
C PHE A 328 18.85 -10.65 -5.70
N HIS A 329 19.95 -10.35 -6.39
CA HIS A 329 21.06 -9.57 -5.84
C HIS A 329 21.37 -8.36 -6.71
N ILE A 330 21.69 -7.24 -6.09
CA ILE A 330 22.13 -6.04 -6.81
C ILE A 330 23.64 -6.07 -7.07
N PRO A 331 24.13 -5.50 -8.18
CA PRO A 331 25.56 -5.31 -8.40
C PRO A 331 26.20 -4.40 -7.34
N ARG A 332 27.49 -4.60 -7.05
CA ARG A 332 28.28 -3.80 -6.09
C ARG A 332 28.14 -2.30 -6.32
N GLU A 333 28.30 -1.86 -7.56
CA GLU A 333 28.25 -0.43 -7.92
C GLU A 333 26.87 0.17 -7.60
N LYS A 334 25.82 -0.65 -7.66
CA LYS A 334 24.46 -0.22 -7.35
C LYS A 334 24.19 -0.21 -5.86
N ALA A 335 24.70 -1.20 -5.11
CA ALA A 335 24.66 -1.18 -3.65
C ALA A 335 25.36 0.08 -3.10
N GLN A 336 26.51 0.45 -3.67
CA GLN A 336 27.21 1.69 -3.33
C GLN A 336 26.35 2.93 -3.57
N VAL A 337 25.77 3.08 -4.76
CA VAL A 337 24.89 4.22 -5.08
C VAL A 337 23.66 4.28 -4.16
N ILE A 338 23.12 3.14 -3.73
CA ILE A 338 22.00 3.12 -2.76
C ILE A 338 22.48 3.65 -1.41
N ALA A 339 23.61 3.17 -0.90
CA ALA A 339 24.18 3.61 0.37
C ALA A 339 24.47 5.12 0.36
N GLU A 340 25.12 5.62 -0.70
CA GLU A 340 25.44 7.04 -0.85
C GLU A 340 24.19 7.92 -0.80
N LYS A 341 23.12 7.53 -1.50
CA LYS A 341 21.85 8.26 -1.50
C LYS A 341 21.13 8.23 -0.15
N VAL A 342 21.21 7.11 0.56
CA VAL A 342 20.66 7.00 1.91
C VAL A 342 21.41 7.93 2.86
N VAL A 343 22.74 7.90 2.82
CA VAL A 343 23.58 8.78 3.65
C VAL A 343 23.33 10.25 3.30
N GLU A 344 23.27 10.60 2.01
CA GLU A 344 22.99 11.96 1.57
C GLU A 344 21.64 12.46 2.11
N ALA A 345 20.58 11.64 2.00
CA ALA A 345 19.27 11.97 2.51
C ALA A 345 19.26 12.12 4.04
N TYR A 346 19.93 11.22 4.76
CA TYR A 346 20.06 11.32 6.22
C TYR A 346 20.81 12.60 6.63
N CYS A 347 21.92 12.91 5.97
CA CYS A 347 22.71 14.12 6.19
C CYS A 347 21.91 15.40 5.91
N ARG A 348 21.01 15.38 4.93
CA ARG A 348 20.16 16.54 4.62
C ARG A 348 19.23 16.89 5.78
N ASP A 349 18.72 15.88 6.46
CA ASP A 349 17.76 16.04 7.56
C ASP A 349 18.47 16.27 8.92
N HIS A 350 19.65 15.68 9.12
CA HIS A 350 20.35 15.68 10.43
C HIS A 350 21.66 16.49 10.44
N GLY A 351 22.18 16.92 9.29
CA GLY A 351 23.43 17.67 9.17
C GLY A 351 24.71 16.83 9.30
N HIS A 352 24.61 15.54 9.59
CA HIS A 352 25.74 14.62 9.74
C HIS A 352 25.37 13.20 9.27
N PRO A 353 26.33 12.32 8.94
CA PRO A 353 26.03 10.94 8.56
C PRO A 353 25.53 10.11 9.76
N PRO A 354 24.80 9.01 9.51
CA PRO A 354 24.36 8.12 10.58
C PRO A 354 25.56 7.42 11.22
N SER A 355 25.48 7.17 12.53
CA SER A 355 26.45 6.33 13.24
C SER A 355 26.26 4.85 12.93
N GLU A 356 25.00 4.43 12.71
CA GLU A 356 24.66 3.07 12.32
C GLU A 356 23.66 3.04 11.15
N LEU A 357 23.90 2.16 10.18
CA LEU A 357 23.02 1.89 9.06
C LEU A 357 22.54 0.44 9.09
N PHE A 358 21.25 0.25 9.32
CA PHE A 358 20.58 -1.05 9.29
C PHE A 358 19.94 -1.29 7.93
N ILE A 359 20.29 -2.41 7.30
CA ILE A 359 19.75 -2.84 6.01
C ILE A 359 18.88 -4.08 6.26
N HIS A 360 17.57 -3.93 6.11
CA HIS A 360 16.58 -4.98 6.24
C HIS A 360 16.23 -5.54 4.86
N GLY A 361 16.24 -6.85 4.71
CA GLY A 361 15.83 -7.50 3.46
C GLY A 361 15.26 -8.88 3.71
N THR A 362 14.50 -9.40 2.75
CA THR A 362 14.06 -10.80 2.78
C THR A 362 15.16 -11.77 2.33
N THR A 363 16.07 -11.27 1.49
CA THR A 363 17.25 -11.99 0.99
C THR A 363 18.48 -11.64 1.82
N ARG A 364 19.45 -12.55 1.84
CA ARG A 364 20.73 -12.29 2.50
C ARG A 364 21.64 -11.51 1.55
N LEU A 365 22.26 -10.44 2.03
CA LEU A 365 23.27 -9.73 1.24
C LEU A 365 24.46 -10.65 0.93
N ASN A 366 24.84 -10.70 -0.35
CA ASN A 366 26.04 -11.38 -0.77
C ASN A 366 27.29 -10.50 -0.53
N ARG A 367 28.49 -11.01 -0.87
CA ARG A 367 29.75 -10.28 -0.65
C ARG A 367 29.86 -9.00 -1.48
N ASP A 368 29.39 -9.02 -2.73
CA ASP A 368 29.47 -7.88 -3.63
C ASP A 368 28.53 -6.75 -3.16
N GLU A 369 27.32 -7.11 -2.75
CA GLU A 369 26.35 -6.18 -2.16
C GLU A 369 26.89 -5.58 -0.88
N TRP A 370 27.37 -6.43 0.03
CA TRP A 370 27.96 -5.99 1.29
C TRP A 370 29.10 -5.01 1.07
N GLN A 371 30.04 -5.34 0.18
CA GLN A 371 31.15 -4.44 -0.13
C GLN A 371 30.66 -3.13 -0.74
N GLY A 372 29.67 -3.17 -1.64
CA GLY A 372 29.11 -1.94 -2.22
C GLY A 372 28.47 -1.05 -1.16
N PHE A 373 27.70 -1.61 -0.22
CA PHE A 373 27.16 -0.84 0.90
C PHE A 373 28.27 -0.25 1.78
N CYS A 374 29.33 -1.00 2.06
CA CYS A 374 30.50 -0.49 2.78
C CYS A 374 31.21 0.65 2.05
N ASP A 375 31.35 0.56 0.73
CA ASP A 375 32.03 1.58 -0.07
C ASP A 375 31.23 2.90 -0.14
N GLY A 376 29.91 2.84 0.04
CA GLY A 376 29.02 4.00 -0.09
C GLY A 376 28.66 4.69 1.23
N VAL A 377 29.23 4.25 2.37
CA VAL A 377 29.08 4.93 3.66
C VAL A 377 30.41 5.57 4.10
N PRO A 378 30.39 6.70 4.83
CA PRO A 378 31.61 7.33 5.31
C PRO A 378 32.24 6.56 6.46
N ASP A 379 33.55 6.76 6.62
CA ASP A 379 34.33 6.21 7.74
C ASP A 379 33.69 6.60 9.08
N GLY A 380 33.41 5.59 9.92
CA GLY A 380 32.73 5.74 11.21
C GLY A 380 31.26 5.33 11.23
N THR A 381 30.63 5.09 10.06
CA THR A 381 29.29 4.50 9.99
C THR A 381 29.37 2.98 10.13
N ASN A 382 28.74 2.42 11.16
CA ASN A 382 28.64 0.96 11.33
C ASN A 382 27.48 0.40 10.51
N ILE A 383 27.72 -0.62 9.68
CA ILE A 383 26.67 -1.24 8.86
C ILE A 383 26.22 -2.56 9.48
N VAL A 384 24.91 -2.78 9.55
CA VAL A 384 24.29 -4.01 10.01
C VAL A 384 23.28 -4.50 8.98
N SER A 385 23.39 -5.75 8.54
CA SER A 385 22.40 -6.39 7.67
C SER A 385 21.51 -7.33 8.48
N ILE A 386 20.19 -7.18 8.34
CA ILE A 386 19.18 -8.04 8.95
C ILE A 386 18.38 -8.74 7.86
N GLN A 387 18.39 -10.08 7.88
CA GLN A 387 17.52 -10.88 7.04
C GLN A 387 16.21 -11.19 7.79
N ILE A 388 15.08 -10.84 7.19
CA ILE A 388 13.75 -11.12 7.71
C ILE A 388 13.11 -12.21 6.86
N ARG A 389 12.97 -13.41 7.42
CA ARG A 389 12.36 -14.55 6.73
C ARG A 389 11.37 -15.29 7.62
N ASN A 390 10.37 -15.89 7.02
CA ASN A 390 9.47 -16.79 7.73
C ASN A 390 10.14 -18.16 7.86
N GLU A 391 10.40 -18.61 9.09
CA GLU A 391 11.02 -19.91 9.38
C GLU A 391 9.95 -20.91 9.82
N GLY A 392 9.66 -21.89 8.96
CA GLY A 392 8.64 -22.90 9.24
C GLY A 392 9.15 -24.11 10.03
N ARG A 393 10.47 -24.28 10.17
CA ARG A 393 11.09 -25.47 10.80
C ARG A 393 11.08 -25.40 12.32
N LEU A 394 11.03 -24.20 12.88
CA LEU A 394 11.01 -23.96 14.32
C LEU A 394 9.68 -23.35 14.71
N LYS A 395 9.08 -23.90 15.76
CA LYS A 395 7.84 -23.38 16.34
C LYS A 395 8.00 -23.36 17.85
N LEU A 396 7.77 -22.21 18.45
CA LEU A 396 7.68 -22.06 19.89
C LEU A 396 6.22 -22.28 20.29
N TYR A 397 5.99 -23.10 21.31
CA TYR A 397 4.67 -23.38 21.85
C TYR A 397 4.63 -22.95 23.31
N SER A 398 3.47 -22.43 23.72
CA SER A 398 3.19 -22.24 25.13
C SER A 398 2.74 -23.56 25.76
N SER A 399 2.93 -23.71 27.07
CA SER A 399 2.39 -24.84 27.83
C SER A 399 0.88 -24.72 28.12
N ASN A 400 0.27 -23.60 27.74
CA ASN A 400 -1.17 -23.33 27.87
C ASN A 400 -1.84 -23.20 26.49
N ASP A 401 -3.16 -23.07 26.47
CA ASP A 401 -3.97 -22.95 25.24
C ASP A 401 -3.86 -21.56 24.57
N HIS A 402 -2.95 -20.69 25.04
CA HIS A 402 -2.77 -19.35 24.52
C HIS A 402 -1.52 -19.25 23.63
N PRO A 403 -1.55 -18.39 22.60
CA PRO A 403 -0.34 -18.09 21.84
C PRO A 403 0.70 -17.45 22.74
N LEU A 404 1.98 -17.59 22.34
CA LEU A 404 3.08 -16.91 23.02
C LEU A 404 2.92 -15.39 22.94
N ALA A 405 3.45 -14.70 23.94
CA ALA A 405 3.51 -13.26 23.94
C ALA A 405 4.32 -12.77 22.73
N ARG A 406 3.83 -11.69 22.10
CA ARG A 406 4.57 -10.99 21.06
C ARG A 406 5.88 -10.45 21.67
N GLY A 407 6.97 -10.55 20.92
CA GLY A 407 8.31 -10.14 21.38
C GLY A 407 9.16 -11.26 21.98
N MET A 408 8.62 -12.47 22.14
CA MET A 408 9.43 -13.62 22.59
C MET A 408 10.40 -14.09 21.49
N TYR A 409 11.67 -14.24 21.85
CA TYR A 409 12.73 -14.70 20.94
C TYR A 409 13.64 -15.73 21.61
N LEU A 410 14.39 -16.46 20.78
CA LEU A 410 15.37 -17.47 21.18
C LEU A 410 16.78 -17.06 20.77
#